data_AF-A0A971QFT0-F1
#
_entry.id   AF-A0A971QFT0-F1
#
_cell.length_a   1.000
_cell.length_b   1.000
_cell.length_c   1.000
_cell.angle_alpha   90.00
_cell.angle_beta   90.00
_cell.angle_gamma   90.00
#
_symmetry.space_group_name_H-M   'P 1'
#
loop_
_entity.id
_entity.type
_entity.pdbx_description
1 polymer ?
#
loop_
_entity_poly.entity_id
_entity_poly.type
_entity_poly.pdbx_seq_one_letter_code
_entity_poly.pdbx_strand_id
1 'polypeptide(L)'
;MDDQTFQARLADARRQIDTLPVEKRAGLMALLEETRQRHDELKTNFARAREAMGEWRLLMKYLIFDHEATRRERDDLRRRLNES
;
A
#
# COMPACT_ATOMS: atom_id res chain seq x y z
N MET A 1 7.93 5.80 10.13
CA MET A 1 7.45 6.82 11.07
C MET A 1 5.96 6.60 11.21
N ASP A 2 5.44 6.44 12.42
CA ASP A 2 3.99 6.30 12.61
C ASP A 2 3.27 7.65 12.42
N ASP A 3 1.96 7.58 12.21
CA ASP A 3 1.11 8.77 12.04
C ASP A 3 1.21 9.73 13.22
N GLN A 4 1.31 9.21 14.45
CA GLN A 4 1.35 10.03 15.66
C GLN A 4 2.60 10.92 15.68
N THR A 5 3.74 10.36 15.31
CA THR A 5 5.02 11.06 15.18
C THR A 5 4.97 12.08 14.04
N PHE A 6 4.29 11.77 12.93
CA PHE A 6 4.10 12.73 11.83
C PHE A 6 3.28 13.93 12.28
N GLN A 7 2.12 13.69 12.89
CA GLN A 7 1.23 14.75 13.36
C GLN A 7 1.89 15.60 14.45
N ALA A 8 2.64 14.98 15.37
CA ALA A 8 3.39 15.71 16.39
C ALA A 8 4.44 16.65 15.78
N ARG A 9 5.19 16.19 14.76
CA ARG A 9 6.17 17.03 14.06
C ARG A 9 5.52 18.12 13.22
N LEU A 10 4.39 17.83 12.57
CA LEU A 10 3.63 18.81 11.80
C LEU A 10 3.09 19.93 12.71
N ALA A 11 2.56 19.56 13.88
CA ALA A 11 2.09 20.51 14.89
C ALA A 11 3.22 21.35 15.50
N ASP A 12 4.40 20.75 15.69
CA ASP A 12 5.59 21.49 16.13
C ASP A 12 6.06 22.49 15.07
N ALA A 13 6.17 22.06 13.82
CA ALA A 13 6.52 22.93 12.70
C ALA A 13 5.52 24.08 12.54
N ARG A 14 4.22 23.83 12.70
CA ARG A 14 3.19 24.87 12.70
C ARG A 14 3.44 25.91 13.79
N ARG A 15 3.68 25.47 15.03
CA ARG A 15 3.98 26.36 16.17
C ARG A 15 5.22 27.21 15.91
N GLN A 16 6.26 26.64 15.30
CA GLN A 16 7.47 27.39 14.95
C GLN A 16 7.19 28.47 13.89
N ILE A 17 6.45 28.14 12.83
CA ILE A 17 6.06 29.13 11.80
C ILE A 17 5.21 30.23 12.44
N ASP A 18 4.37 29.90 13.41
CA ASP A 18 3.55 30.85 14.13
C ASP A 18 4.32 31.83 15.05
N THR A 19 5.64 31.66 15.22
CA THR A 19 6.51 32.64 15.90
C THR A 19 7.21 33.61 14.93
N LEU A 20 7.14 33.37 13.62
CA LEU A 20 7.84 34.18 12.62
C LEU A 20 7.09 35.49 12.27
N PRO A 21 7.77 36.51 11.71
CA PRO A 21 7.11 37.68 11.14
C PRO A 21 6.10 37.31 10.04
N VAL A 22 4.99 38.04 9.94
CA VAL A 22 3.83 37.72 9.07
C VAL A 22 4.24 37.56 7.60
N GLU A 23 5.22 38.34 7.15
CA GLU A 23 5.76 38.34 5.78
C GLU A 23 6.39 37.01 5.39
N LYS A 24 6.87 36.24 6.38
CA LYS A 24 7.52 34.93 6.18
C LYS A 24 6.59 33.74 6.40
N ARG A 25 5.38 33.96 6.94
CA ARG A 25 4.46 32.87 7.31
C ARG A 25 3.80 32.23 6.10
N ALA A 26 3.30 33.03 5.16
CA ALA A 26 2.42 32.55 4.10
C ALA A 26 3.05 31.40 3.28
N GLY A 27 4.30 31.56 2.83
CA GLY A 27 4.99 30.52 2.05
C GLY A 27 5.27 29.26 2.86
N LEU A 28 5.69 29.39 4.12
CA LEU A 28 5.96 28.25 4.99
C LEU A 28 4.67 27.50 5.37
N MET A 29 3.56 28.21 5.58
CA MET A 29 2.26 27.59 5.82
C MET A 29 1.77 26.82 4.60
N ALA A 30 1.98 27.34 3.39
CA ALA A 30 1.65 26.64 2.16
C ALA A 30 2.48 25.35 2.01
N LEU A 31 3.78 25.40 2.26
CA LEU A 31 4.65 24.21 2.23
C LEU A 31 4.29 23.17 3.30
N LEU A 32 3.89 23.61 4.49
CA LEU A 32 3.45 22.73 5.55
C LEU A 32 2.16 21.98 5.16
N GLU A 33 1.21 22.70 4.57
CA GLU A 33 -0.05 22.12 4.10
C GLU A 33 0.16 21.16 2.93
N GLU A 34 1.02 21.52 1.97
CA GLU A 34 1.42 20.64 0.88
C GLU A 34 2.09 19.36 1.41
N THR A 35 2.94 19.48 2.43
CA THR A 35 3.58 18.32 3.06
C THR A 35 2.55 17.40 3.71
N ARG A 36 1.55 17.96 4.40
CA ARG A 36 0.43 17.19 4.97
C ARG A 36 -0.34 16.46 3.89
N GLN A 37 -0.72 17.15 2.81
CA GLN A 37 -1.47 16.57 1.71
C GLN A 37 -0.70 15.43 1.02
N ARG A 38 0.58 15.65 0.69
CA ARG A 38 1.43 14.61 0.08
C ARG A 38 1.57 13.38 0.98
N HIS A 39 1.64 13.57 2.30
CA HIS A 39 1.68 12.46 3.24
C HIS A 39 0.38 11.64 3.22
N ASP A 40 -0.78 12.30 3.20
CA ASP A 40 -2.09 11.65 3.10
C ASP A 40 -2.26 10.88 1.78
N GLU A 41 -1.79 11.46 0.67
CA GLU A 41 -1.77 10.83 -0.66
C GLU A 41 -0.87 9.59 -0.68
N LEU A 42 0.35 9.68 -0.15
CA LEU A 42 1.27 8.55 -0.04
C LEU A 42 0.65 7.40 0.77
N LYS A 43 0.01 7.72 1.89
CA LYS A 43 -0.66 6.73 2.73
C LYS A 43 -1.80 6.03 1.98
N THR A 44 -2.60 6.80 1.25
CA THR A 44 -3.69 6.27 0.43
C THR A 44 -3.17 5.35 -0.68
N ASN A 45 -2.12 5.78 -1.39
CA ASN A 45 -1.52 4.99 -2.46
C ASN A 45 -0.90 3.70 -1.94
N PHE A 46 -0.22 3.75 -0.80
CA PHE A 46 0.34 2.55 -0.17
C PHE A 46 -0.74 1.58 0.30
N ALA A 47 -1.86 2.08 0.86
CA ALA A 47 -2.99 1.25 1.24
C ALA A 47 -3.59 0.51 0.04
N ARG A 48 -3.80 1.21 -1.09
CA ARG A 48 -4.27 0.63 -2.35
C ARG A 48 -3.31 -0.42 -2.90
N ALA A 49 -2.01 -0.13 -2.91
CA ALA A 49 -1.00 -1.09 -3.36
C ALA A 49 -1.00 -2.36 -2.49
N ARG A 50 -1.16 -2.20 -1.17
CA ARG A 50 -1.25 -3.33 -0.23
C ARG A 50 -2.49 -4.18 -0.46
N GLU A 51 -3.62 -3.55 -0.75
CA GLU A 51 -4.87 -4.24 -1.10
C GLU A 51 -4.72 -5.04 -2.39
N ALA A 52 -4.22 -4.42 -3.46
CA ALA A 52 -3.96 -5.09 -4.74
C ALA A 52 -2.97 -6.27 -4.59
N MET A 53 -1.92 -6.13 -3.78
CA MET A 53 -1.02 -7.24 -3.46
C MET A 53 -1.72 -8.37 -2.69
N GLY A 54 -2.69 -8.03 -1.84
CA GLY A 54 -3.54 -9.00 -1.15
C GLY A 54 -4.40 -9.79 -2.14
N GLU A 55 -5.03 -9.11 -3.09
CA GLU A 55 -5.81 -9.72 -4.17
C GLU A 55 -4.94 -10.65 -5.03
N TRP A 56 -3.76 -10.17 -5.47
CA TRP A 56 -2.83 -10.97 -6.26
C TRP A 56 -2.37 -12.22 -5.52
N ARG A 57 -2.11 -12.11 -4.21
CA ARG A 57 -1.76 -13.26 -3.39
C ARG A 57 -2.87 -14.31 -3.38
N LEU A 58 -4.13 -13.88 -3.30
CA LEU A 58 -5.26 -14.79 -3.35
C LEU A 58 -5.39 -15.46 -4.73
N LEU A 59 -5.30 -14.67 -5.80
CA LEU A 59 -5.33 -15.19 -7.17
C LEU A 59 -4.21 -16.20 -7.43
N MET A 60 -2.99 -15.94 -6.96
CA MET A 60 -1.87 -16.88 -7.07
C MET A 60 -2.15 -18.19 -6.32
N LYS A 61 -2.78 -18.15 -5.15
CA LYS A 61 -3.17 -19.37 -4.43
C LYS A 61 -4.15 -20.22 -5.24
N TYR A 62 -5.16 -19.59 -5.86
CA TYR A 62 -6.10 -20.30 -6.72
C TYR A 62 -5.43 -20.88 -7.97
N LEU A 63 -4.58 -20.10 -8.63
CA LEU A 63 -3.87 -20.56 -9.82
C LEU A 63 -3.00 -21.80 -9.54
N ILE A 64 -2.27 -21.80 -8.42
CA ILE A 64 -1.45 -22.94 -8.02
C ILE A 64 -2.32 -24.15 -7.67
N PHE A 65 -3.44 -23.93 -6.98
CA PHE A 65 -4.38 -24.99 -6.62
C PHE A 65 -5.00 -25.65 -7.86
N ASP A 66 -5.51 -24.85 -8.79
CA ASP A 66 -6.13 -25.33 -10.02
C ASP A 66 -5.11 -26.05 -10.92
N HIS A 67 -3.88 -25.52 -11.00
CA HIS A 67 -2.79 -26.19 -11.71
C HIS A 67 -2.48 -27.57 -11.11
N GLU A 68 -2.46 -27.70 -9.78
CA GLU A 68 -2.23 -28.98 -9.12
C GLU A 68 -3.41 -29.96 -9.32
N ALA A 69 -4.66 -29.47 -9.31
CA ALA A 69 -5.83 -30.29 -9.60
C ALA A 69 -5.78 -30.86 -11.03
N THR A 70 -5.56 -30.01 -12.02
CA THR A 70 -5.44 -30.42 -13.44
C THR A 70 -4.25 -31.35 -13.68
N ARG A 71 -3.12 -31.15 -12.98
CA ARG A 71 -1.98 -32.06 -13.00
C ARG A 71 -2.36 -33.46 -12.52
N ARG A 72 -3.06 -33.56 -11.38
CA ARG A 72 -3.49 -34.84 -10.80
C ARG A 72 -4.49 -35.57 -11.71
N GLU A 73 -5.46 -34.84 -12.27
CA GLU A 73 -6.44 -35.40 -13.21
C GLU A 73 -5.76 -35.98 -14.44
N ARG A 74 -4.84 -35.22 -15.06
CA ARG A 74 -4.04 -35.70 -16.20
C ARG A 74 -3.27 -36.97 -15.86
N ASP A 75 -2.64 -37.02 -14.69
CA ASP A 75 -1.82 -38.17 -14.28
C ASP A 75 -2.68 -39.40 -13.95
N ASP A 76 -3.92 -39.21 -13.48
CA ASP A 76 -4.90 -40.28 -13.32
C ASP A 76 -5.38 -40.83 -14.68
N LEU A 77 -5.74 -39.94 -15.61
CA LEU A 77 -6.15 -40.33 -16.96
C LEU A 77 -5.06 -41.10 -17.71
N ARG A 78 -3.80 -40.66 -17.59
CA ARG A 78 -2.65 -41.37 -18.18
C ARG A 78 -2.45 -42.76 -17.60
N ARG A 79 -2.64 -42.94 -16.28
CA ARG A 79 -2.57 -44.26 -15.65
C ARG A 79 -3.63 -45.20 -16.20
N ARG A 80 -4.89 -44.75 -16.28
CA ARG A 80 -5.99 -45.53 -16.85
C ARG A 80 -5.76 -45.95 -18.31
N LEU A 81 -5.14 -45.07 -19.11
CA LEU A 81 -4.81 -45.39 -20.51
C LEU A 81 -3.68 -46.42 -20.63
N ASN A 82 -2.74 -46.46 -19.68
CA ASN A 82 -1.64 -47.42 -19.69
C ASN A 82 -2.02 -48.78 -19.07
N GLU A 83 -3.12 -48.84 -18.32
CA GLU A 83 -3.69 -50.06 -17.73
C GLU A 83 -4.66 -50.79 -18.69
N SER A 84 -4.99 -50.18 -19.83
CA SER A 84 -5.83 -50.73 -20.91
C SER A 84 -5.01 -51.23 -22.08
#